data_AF-W1S4N5-F1
#
_entry.id   AF-W1S4N5-F1
#
_cell.length_a   1.000
_cell.length_b   1.000
_cell.length_c   1.000
_cell.angle_alpha   90.00
_cell.angle_beta   90.00
_cell.angle_gamma   90.00
#
_symmetry.space_group_name_H-M   'P 1'
#
loop_
_entity.id
_entity.type
_entity.pdbx_description
1 polymer ?
#
loop_
_entity_poly.entity_id
_entity_poly.type
_entity_poly.pdbx_seq_one_letter_code
_entity_poly.pdbx_strand_id
1 'polypeptide(L)'
;MAKADRLERVDMRREELGAEYRDALIAALRVTAGGVWGLFGHKDDRWSRANAQPVLDRLEELAGDIDRLRDQLAMDGFDLHQAFLGARGRPAADAVGEPKQARAWLDRMGVAP
;
A
#
# COMPACT_ATOMS: atom_id res chain seq x y z
N MET A 1 34.31 -5.10 8.45
CA MET A 1 33.75 -5.23 7.09
C MET A 1 32.42 -5.99 7.11
N ALA A 2 32.34 -7.23 7.62
CA ALA A 2 31.11 -8.05 7.64
C ALA A 2 29.79 -7.45 8.19
N LYS A 3 29.84 -6.41 9.03
CA LYS A 3 28.62 -5.72 9.52
C LYS A 3 28.09 -4.72 8.50
N ALA A 4 28.96 -3.98 7.82
CA ALA A 4 28.57 -3.03 6.77
C ALA A 4 27.91 -3.78 5.61
N ASP A 5 28.55 -4.84 5.12
CA ASP A 5 28.03 -5.71 4.05
C ASP A 5 26.70 -6.40 4.42
N ARG A 6 26.41 -6.54 5.72
CA ARG A 6 25.12 -7.06 6.18
C ARG A 6 24.04 -5.99 6.11
N LEU A 7 24.33 -4.77 6.58
CA LEU A 7 23.39 -3.66 6.56
C LEU A 7 23.08 -3.22 5.12
N GLU A 8 24.06 -3.23 4.22
CA GLU A 8 23.85 -2.94 2.80
C GLU A 8 22.90 -3.95 2.14
N ARG A 9 23.02 -5.25 2.46
CA ARG A 9 22.08 -6.27 1.95
C ARG A 9 20.66 -6.10 2.52
N VAL A 10 20.53 -5.69 3.77
CA VAL A 10 19.23 -5.36 4.38
C VAL A 10 18.61 -4.17 3.68
N ASP A 11 19.40 -3.13 3.41
CA ASP A 11 18.98 -1.92 2.71
C ASP A 11 18.51 -2.22 1.28
N MET A 12 19.31 -2.95 0.50
CA MET A 12 18.95 -3.39 -0.85
C MET A 12 17.66 -4.22 -0.86
N ARG A 13 17.52 -5.17 0.08
CA ARG A 13 16.30 -5.97 0.17
C ARG A 13 15.07 -5.14 0.54
N ARG A 14 15.23 -4.14 1.41
CA ARG A 14 14.17 -3.19 1.77
C ARG A 14 13.71 -2.41 0.53
N GLU A 15 14.64 -1.95 -0.31
CA GLU A 15 14.32 -1.24 -1.54
C GLU A 15 13.56 -2.11 -2.55
N GLU A 16 14.00 -3.36 -2.74
CA GLU A 16 13.30 -4.33 -3.60
C GLU A 16 11.86 -4.55 -3.15
N LEU A 17 11.65 -4.82 -1.87
CA LEU A 17 10.30 -5.01 -1.31
C LEU A 17 9.47 -3.72 -1.38
N GLY A 18 10.10 -2.56 -1.19
CA GLY A 18 9.44 -1.26 -1.33
C GLY A 18 8.94 -1.01 -2.76
N ALA A 19 9.73 -1.40 -3.77
CA ALA A 19 9.30 -1.35 -5.16
C ALA A 19 8.14 -2.32 -5.43
N GLU A 20 8.23 -3.55 -4.92
CA GLU A 20 7.18 -4.56 -5.06
C GLU A 20 5.85 -4.11 -4.40
N TYR A 21 5.91 -3.55 -3.19
CA TYR A 21 4.74 -2.98 -2.52
C TYR A 21 4.13 -1.85 -3.36
N ARG A 22 4.97 -0.95 -3.88
CA ARG A 22 4.51 0.19 -4.69
C ARG A 22 3.78 -0.31 -5.94
N ASP A 23 4.30 -1.31 -6.62
CA ASP A 23 3.69 -1.88 -7.81
C ASP A 23 2.36 -2.59 -7.51
N ALA A 24 2.31 -3.36 -6.42
CA ALA A 24 1.08 -4.00 -5.96
C ALA A 24 -0.01 -2.97 -5.62
N LEU A 25 0.35 -1.89 -4.91
CA LEU A 25 -0.57 -0.81 -4.58
C LEU A 25 -1.06 -0.08 -5.84
N ILE A 26 -0.18 0.23 -6.79
CA ILE A 26 -0.56 0.87 -8.07
C ILE A 26 -1.53 -0.02 -8.85
N ALA A 27 -1.28 -1.32 -8.92
CA ALA A 27 -2.18 -2.26 -9.60
C ALA A 27 -3.58 -2.25 -8.96
N ALA A 28 -3.64 -2.30 -7.62
CA ALA A 28 -4.89 -2.22 -6.88
C ALA A 28 -5.64 -0.90 -7.13
N LEU A 29 -4.92 0.22 -7.11
CA LEU A 29 -5.46 1.54 -7.35
C LEU A 29 -6.02 1.69 -8.77
N ARG A 30 -5.33 1.15 -9.79
CA ARG A 30 -5.84 1.17 -11.18
C ARG A 30 -7.14 0.40 -11.33
N VAL A 31 -7.22 -0.79 -10.74
CA VAL A 31 -8.45 -1.60 -10.71
C VAL A 31 -9.59 -0.84 -10.02
N THR A 32 -9.27 -0.16 -8.91
CA THR A 32 -10.26 0.65 -8.17
C THR A 32 -10.69 1.89 -8.94
N ALA A 33 -9.75 2.59 -9.59
CA ALA A 33 -10.03 3.72 -10.48
C ALA A 33 -10.88 3.32 -11.69
N GLY A 34 -10.77 2.06 -12.13
CA GLY A 34 -11.63 1.45 -13.15
C GLY A 34 -13.04 1.08 -12.67
N GLY A 35 -13.35 1.23 -11.38
CA GLY A 35 -14.70 1.06 -10.84
C GLY A 35 -14.90 -0.17 -9.96
N VAL A 36 -13.84 -0.93 -9.63
CA VAL A 36 -13.91 -1.98 -8.60
C VAL A 36 -13.86 -1.34 -7.21
N TRP A 37 -14.64 -1.83 -6.26
CA TRP A 37 -14.73 -1.27 -4.91
C TRP A 37 -14.15 -2.24 -3.87
N GLY A 38 -13.79 -1.70 -2.72
CA GLY A 38 -13.38 -2.44 -1.52
C GLY A 38 -11.97 -2.11 -1.05
N LEU A 39 -11.15 -1.49 -1.89
CA LEU A 39 -9.75 -1.17 -1.55
C LEU A 39 -9.70 -0.18 -0.38
N PHE A 40 -10.52 0.88 -0.43
CA PHE A 40 -10.60 1.87 0.63
C PHE A 40 -11.62 1.52 1.71
N GLY A 41 -12.50 0.55 1.48
CA GLY A 41 -13.46 0.08 2.48
C GLY A 41 -14.60 1.07 2.73
N HIS A 42 -15.00 1.85 1.72
CA HIS A 42 -16.11 2.80 1.82
C HIS A 42 -17.46 2.11 1.97
N LYS A 43 -17.58 0.91 1.41
CA LYS A 43 -18.78 0.07 1.51
C LYS A 43 -18.49 -1.14 2.36
N ASP A 44 -19.44 -1.44 3.25
CA ASP A 44 -19.41 -2.62 4.10
C ASP A 44 -20.14 -3.81 3.45
N ASP A 45 -20.02 -3.96 2.13
CA ASP A 45 -20.60 -5.10 1.42
C ASP A 45 -19.61 -6.27 1.32
N ARG A 46 -20.15 -7.49 1.43
CA ARG A 46 -19.35 -8.72 1.49
C ARG A 46 -18.50 -8.93 0.23
N TRP A 47 -19.00 -8.52 -0.93
CA TRP A 47 -18.36 -8.82 -2.21
C TRP A 47 -17.15 -7.91 -2.46
N SER A 48 -17.30 -6.61 -2.24
CA SER A 48 -16.20 -5.64 -2.31
C SER A 48 -15.09 -5.99 -1.33
N ARG A 49 -15.43 -6.37 -0.08
CA ARG A 49 -14.44 -6.86 0.90
C ARG A 49 -13.71 -8.11 0.42
N ALA A 50 -14.44 -9.12 -0.03
CA ALA A 50 -13.85 -10.39 -0.48
C ALA A 50 -12.93 -10.21 -1.70
N ASN A 51 -13.27 -9.31 -2.63
CA ASN A 51 -12.42 -9.03 -3.79
C ASN A 51 -11.16 -8.26 -3.44
N ALA A 52 -11.24 -7.33 -2.49
CA ALA A 52 -10.10 -6.55 -2.05
C ALA A 52 -9.18 -7.32 -1.09
N GLN A 53 -9.71 -8.31 -0.35
CA GLN A 53 -8.95 -9.02 0.68
C GLN A 53 -7.61 -9.58 0.19
N PRO A 54 -7.50 -10.28 -0.96
CA PRO A 54 -6.22 -10.85 -1.39
C PRO A 54 -5.13 -9.79 -1.63
N VAL A 55 -5.50 -8.62 -2.15
CA VAL A 55 -4.53 -7.55 -2.37
C VAL A 55 -4.16 -6.86 -1.05
N LEU A 56 -5.11 -6.74 -0.12
CA LEU A 56 -4.84 -6.20 1.21
C LEU A 56 -3.91 -7.10 2.01
N ASP A 57 -4.14 -8.42 1.98
CA ASP A 57 -3.27 -9.42 2.62
C ASP A 57 -1.84 -9.31 2.06
N ARG A 58 -1.71 -9.17 0.73
CA ARG A 58 -0.40 -9.00 0.09
C ARG A 58 0.31 -7.72 0.50
N LEU A 59 -0.43 -6.60 0.57
CA LEU A 59 0.14 -5.32 1.00
C LEU A 59 0.57 -5.37 2.47
N GLU A 60 -0.21 -6.01 3.34
CA GLU A 60 0.11 -6.19 4.75
C GLU A 60 1.35 -7.07 4.95
N GLU A 61 1.47 -8.18 4.21
CA GLU A 61 2.65 -9.05 4.20
C GLU A 61 3.91 -8.27 3.81
N LEU A 62 3.86 -7.56 2.67
CA LEU A 62 4.99 -6.77 2.17
C LEU A 62 5.36 -5.64 3.13
N ALA A 63 4.38 -4.92 3.68
CA ALA A 63 4.62 -3.86 4.65
C ALA A 63 5.28 -4.39 5.93
N GLY A 64 4.79 -5.52 6.45
CA GLY A 64 5.37 -6.17 7.63
C GLY A 64 6.82 -6.63 7.39
N ASP A 65 7.13 -7.15 6.21
CA ASP A 65 8.50 -7.50 5.85
C ASP A 65 9.40 -6.25 5.74
N ILE A 66 8.90 -5.17 5.14
CA ILE A 66 9.62 -3.89 5.04
C ILE A 66 9.88 -3.29 6.42
N ASP A 67 8.88 -3.27 7.30
CA ASP A 67 9.01 -2.75 8.67
C ASP A 67 10.10 -3.50 9.44
N ARG A 68 10.13 -4.84 9.36
CA ARG A 68 11.20 -5.63 9.99
C ARG A 68 12.60 -5.32 9.48
N LEU A 69 12.74 -4.94 8.20
CA LEU A 69 14.03 -4.51 7.64
C LEU A 69 14.38 -3.08 8.06
N ARG A 70 13.39 -2.19 8.13
CA ARG A 70 13.53 -0.80 8.60
C ARG A 70 13.93 -0.74 10.07
N ASP A 71 13.34 -1.58 10.92
CA ASP A 71 13.72 -1.71 12.33
C ASP A 71 15.19 -2.11 12.50
N GLN A 72 15.69 -3.03 11.67
CA GLN A 72 17.11 -3.45 11.68
C GLN A 72 18.06 -2.31 11.28
N LEU A 73 17.57 -1.34 10.49
CA LEU A 73 18.28 -0.14 10.08
C LEU A 73 18.02 1.06 11.02
N ALA A 74 17.27 0.86 12.11
CA ALA A 74 16.84 1.91 13.03
C ALA A 74 16.08 3.06 12.33
N MET A 75 15.24 2.72 11.36
CA MET A 75 14.34 3.64 10.67
C MET A 75 12.93 3.56 11.26
N ASP A 76 12.15 4.63 11.10
CA ASP A 76 10.72 4.62 11.43
C ASP A 76 9.95 3.63 10.55
N GLY A 77 8.70 3.33 10.91
CA GLY A 77 7.84 2.42 10.15
C GLY A 77 7.59 2.83 8.68
N PHE A 78 6.92 1.97 7.94
CA PHE A 78 6.74 2.15 6.50
C PHE A 78 5.61 3.16 6.20
N ASP A 79 6.01 4.42 6.04
CA ASP A 79 5.12 5.57 5.85
C ASP A 79 4.06 5.37 4.75
N LEU A 80 4.42 4.74 3.63
CA LEU A 80 3.49 4.53 2.52
C LEU A 80 2.33 3.61 2.92
N HIS A 81 2.61 2.55 3.68
CA HIS A 81 1.58 1.66 4.18
C HIS A 81 0.70 2.35 5.22
N GLN A 82 1.30 3.11 6.15
CA GLN A 82 0.54 3.87 7.14
C GLN A 82 -0.37 4.92 6.49
N ALA A 83 0.13 5.64 5.48
CA ALA A 83 -0.66 6.58 4.71
C ALA A 83 -1.82 5.89 3.96
N PHE A 84 -1.58 4.68 3.44
CA PHE A 84 -2.61 3.89 2.77
C PHE A 84 -3.69 3.45 3.76
N LEU A 85 -3.31 2.88 4.91
CA LEU A 85 -4.25 2.49 5.96
C LEU A 85 -5.07 3.69 6.46
N GLY A 86 -4.44 4.85 6.65
CA GLY A 86 -5.12 6.08 7.05
C GLY A 86 -6.11 6.63 6.01
N ALA A 87 -5.96 6.24 4.74
CA ALA A 87 -6.93 6.56 3.69
C ALA A 87 -8.08 5.55 3.60
N ARG A 88 -8.02 4.42 4.32
CA ARG A 88 -9.08 3.42 4.39
C ARG A 88 -10.07 3.74 5.52
N GLY A 89 -11.29 3.22 5.38
CA GLY A 89 -12.31 3.25 6.41
C GLY A 89 -13.58 3.95 5.96
N ARG A 90 -14.41 4.32 6.95
CA ARG A 90 -15.70 4.95 6.68
C ARG A 90 -15.49 6.35 6.09
N PRO A 91 -15.99 6.64 4.87
CA PRO A 91 -15.84 7.95 4.28
C PRO A 91 -16.63 9.00 5.06
N ALA A 92 -16.17 10.25 5.00
CA ALA A 92 -16.99 11.40 5.34
C ALA A 92 -18.25 11.45 4.45
N ALA A 93 -19.32 12.10 4.91
CA ALA A 93 -20.60 12.12 4.20
C ALA A 93 -20.50 12.78 2.80
N ASP A 94 -19.50 13.63 2.60
CA ASP A 94 -19.17 14.36 1.37
C ASP A 94 -17.98 13.76 0.61
N ALA A 95 -17.42 12.64 1.07
CA ALA A 95 -16.26 12.05 0.43
C ALA A 95 -16.58 11.56 -0.98
N VAL A 96 -15.60 11.72 -1.87
CA VAL A 96 -15.67 11.15 -3.21
C VAL A 96 -15.63 9.62 -3.14
N GLY A 97 -16.27 8.95 -4.10
CA GLY A 97 -16.23 7.49 -4.20
C GLY A 97 -14.81 6.95 -4.42
N GLU A 98 -14.60 5.68 -4.06
CA GLU A 98 -13.30 4.99 -4.15
C GLU A 98 -12.59 5.17 -5.50
N PRO A 99 -13.27 5.14 -6.67
CA PRO A 99 -12.57 5.32 -7.94
C PRO A 99 -11.88 6.68 -8.10
N LYS A 100 -12.50 7.76 -7.59
CA LYS A 100 -11.91 9.11 -7.62
C LYS A 100 -10.79 9.24 -6.59
N GLN A 101 -10.95 8.63 -5.42
CA GLN A 101 -9.89 8.56 -4.42
C GLN A 101 -8.66 7.80 -4.95
N ALA A 102 -8.88 6.69 -5.65
CA ALA A 102 -7.83 5.91 -6.29
C ALA A 102 -7.08 6.71 -7.35
N ARG A 103 -7.82 7.46 -8.19
CA ARG A 103 -7.24 8.38 -9.18
C ARG A 103 -6.34 9.42 -8.52
N ALA A 104 -6.81 10.08 -7.45
CA ALA A 104 -6.03 11.06 -6.71
C ALA A 104 -4.76 10.45 -6.08
N TRP A 105 -4.83 9.19 -5.62
CA TRP A 105 -3.66 8.45 -5.15
C TRP A 105 -2.65 8.16 -6.26
N LEU A 106 -3.10 7.70 -7.43
CA LEU A 106 -2.24 7.46 -8.60
C LEU A 106 -1.55 8.75 -9.06
N ASP A 107 -2.30 9.87 -9.10
CA ASP A 107 -1.77 11.20 -9.42
C ASP A 107 -0.71 11.63 -8.41
N ARG A 108 -0.95 11.45 -7.10
CA ARG A 108 0.03 11.72 -6.03
C ARG A 108 1.29 10.87 -6.17
N MET A 109 1.17 9.63 -6.65
CA MET A 109 2.29 8.74 -6.91
C MET A 109 3.02 9.02 -8.23
N GLY A 110 2.52 9.97 -9.03
CA GLY A 110 3.07 10.34 -10.35
C GLY A 110 2.85 9.28 -11.42
N VAL A 111 1.79 8.47 -11.30
CA VAL A 111 1.53 7.33 -12.19
C VAL A 111 0.25 7.55 -12.98
N ALA A 112 0.34 7.33 -14.29
CA ALA A 112 -0.83 7.39 -15.14
C ALA A 112 -1.83 6.28 -14.74
N PRO A 113 -3.10 6.64 -14.61
CA PRO A 113 -4.14 5.79 -14.06
C PRO A 113 -4.83 4.85 -15.06
#